data_AF-A0A2H6ADQ0-F1
#
_entry.id   AF-A0A2H6ADQ0-F1
#
_cell.length_a   1.000
_cell.length_b   1.000
_cell.length_c   1.000
_cell.angle_alpha   90.00
_cell.angle_beta   90.00
_cell.angle_gamma   90.00
#
_symmetry.space_group_name_H-M   'P 1'
#
loop_
_entity.id
_entity.type
_entity.pdbx_description
1 polymer ?
#
loop_
_entity_poly.entity_id
_entity_poly.type
_entity_poly.pdbx_seq_one_letter_code
_entity_poly.pdbx_strand_id
1 'polypeptide(L)'
;MIELGRDVEHCTLTGRIEPAGVRVRAALQLRSESALARALAQTQAADAATLDRLPEGLMFYGMLRAELGLEPFLRRYHQVIRQAQGRLPAKSAQLERLLADTASKLLDSQLQRLIWAFDLRFRGVVILEAQKPEVARQALLPCLEALLRDLAQAAPKNTVQFQLQANAGKILDRDASRIDLEIEWGRLAGVHGHASDAEEAFLRHLFGTQWTLWVLADERGVFLISARDRNEAERWLKNYRDGVVSADNATLRSHRRPLGDSLHGLAVLQFNGFWRHVLEGVEKAAAMQGLGNLIPRDAFPETKPAFFSLGVRALSNGLELELWAPNESVSELNRLFILVVHGLF
;
A
#
# COMPACT_ATOMS: atom_id res chain seq x y z
N MET A 1 -7.85 -8.76 -6.20
CA MET A 1 -9.31 -8.82 -6.31
C MET A 1 -9.92 -8.75 -4.91
N ILE A 2 -10.12 -7.53 -4.41
CA ILE A 2 -11.02 -7.26 -3.29
C ILE A 2 -12.41 -7.30 -3.91
N GLU A 3 -13.27 -8.24 -3.53
CA GLU A 3 -14.57 -8.50 -4.19
C GLU A 3 -15.60 -7.42 -3.84
N LEU A 4 -15.35 -6.17 -4.25
CA LEU A 4 -16.36 -5.12 -4.17
C LEU A 4 -17.60 -5.48 -5.02
N GLY A 5 -17.46 -6.23 -6.11
CA GLY A 5 -18.57 -6.64 -6.96
C GLY A 5 -19.58 -7.63 -6.34
N ARG A 6 -19.22 -8.41 -5.31
CA ARG A 6 -20.17 -9.35 -4.65
C ARG A 6 -20.95 -8.72 -3.51
N ASP A 7 -20.32 -7.77 -2.84
CA ASP A 7 -20.90 -7.10 -1.68
C ASP A 7 -21.71 -5.85 -2.06
N VAL A 8 -21.51 -5.34 -3.27
CA VAL A 8 -22.23 -4.17 -3.81
C VAL A 8 -23.48 -4.62 -4.58
N GLU A 9 -24.59 -3.96 -4.28
CA GLU A 9 -25.88 -4.09 -4.98
C GLU A 9 -25.99 -3.07 -6.13
N HIS A 10 -25.60 -1.83 -5.85
CA HIS A 10 -25.68 -0.73 -6.79
C HIS A 10 -24.49 0.22 -6.62
N CYS A 11 -24.01 0.81 -7.72
CA CYS A 11 -22.95 1.82 -7.70
C CYS A 11 -23.43 3.06 -8.48
N THR A 12 -23.42 4.22 -7.82
CA THR A 12 -23.64 5.51 -8.47
C THR A 12 -22.32 6.26 -8.55
N LEU A 13 -21.92 6.63 -9.77
CA LEU A 13 -20.75 7.47 -10.01
C LEU A 13 -21.19 8.92 -10.26
N THR A 14 -20.54 9.87 -9.59
CA THR A 14 -20.77 11.31 -9.81
C THR A 14 -19.42 12.01 -9.97
N GLY A 15 -19.23 12.64 -11.13
CA GLY A 15 -18.08 13.52 -11.40
C GLY A 15 -18.48 14.98 -11.28
N ARG A 16 -17.65 15.80 -10.63
CA ARG A 16 -17.81 17.26 -10.58
C ARG A 16 -16.49 17.94 -10.90
N ILE A 17 -16.56 18.94 -11.77
CA ILE A 17 -15.46 19.88 -12.01
C ILE A 17 -15.68 21.06 -11.07
N GLU A 18 -14.70 21.31 -10.20
CA GLU A 18 -14.68 22.42 -9.26
C GLU A 18 -13.59 23.41 -9.69
N PRO A 19 -13.70 24.71 -9.33
CA PRO A 19 -12.65 25.68 -9.66
C PRO A 19 -11.25 25.31 -9.16
N ALA A 20 -11.16 24.48 -8.12
CA ALA A 20 -9.92 24.03 -7.51
C ALA A 20 -9.44 22.64 -7.99
N GLY A 21 -10.17 21.99 -8.91
CA GLY A 21 -9.82 20.66 -9.40
C GLY A 21 -11.03 19.77 -9.68
N VAL A 22 -10.80 18.48 -9.72
CA VAL A 22 -11.77 17.47 -10.15
C VAL A 22 -12.12 16.54 -8.99
N ARG A 23 -13.43 16.28 -8.81
CA ARG A 23 -13.94 15.34 -7.81
C ARG A 23 -14.71 14.21 -8.49
N VAL A 24 -14.41 12.98 -8.11
CA VAL A 24 -15.18 11.79 -8.51
C VAL A 24 -15.64 11.08 -7.25
N ARG A 25 -16.94 10.79 -7.16
CA ARG A 25 -17.55 10.02 -6.08
C ARG A 25 -18.13 8.74 -6.63
N ALA A 26 -17.87 7.63 -5.96
CA ALA A 26 -18.56 6.38 -6.12
C ALA A 26 -19.35 6.06 -4.85
N ALA A 27 -20.66 6.16 -4.91
CA ALA A 27 -21.55 5.71 -3.85
C ALA A 27 -21.93 4.24 -4.12
N LEU A 28 -21.41 3.34 -3.29
CA LEU A 28 -21.63 1.92 -3.35
C LEU A 28 -22.70 1.55 -2.33
N GLN A 29 -23.86 1.12 -2.81
CA GLN A 29 -24.89 0.52 -1.96
C GLN A 29 -24.53 -0.94 -1.71
N LEU A 30 -24.41 -1.30 -0.44
CA LEU A 30 -24.03 -2.65 -0.05
C LEU A 30 -25.26 -3.53 0.11
N ARG A 31 -25.14 -4.80 -0.24
CA ARG A 31 -26.13 -5.82 0.09
C ARG A 31 -26.19 -5.95 1.61
N SER A 32 -27.37 -5.93 2.19
CA SER A 32 -27.59 -5.97 3.66
C SER A 32 -26.93 -7.16 4.35
N GLU A 33 -26.77 -8.29 3.65
CA GLU A 33 -26.17 -9.52 4.19
C GLU A 33 -24.69 -9.70 3.84
N SER A 34 -24.08 -8.73 3.14
CA SER A 34 -22.68 -8.82 2.72
C SER A 34 -21.72 -8.85 3.92
N ALA A 35 -20.56 -9.48 3.72
CA ALA A 35 -19.50 -9.48 4.73
C ALA A 35 -19.01 -8.04 5.00
N LEU A 36 -18.92 -7.23 3.94
CA LEU A 36 -18.54 -5.83 4.01
C LEU A 36 -19.56 -4.98 4.79
N ALA A 37 -20.87 -5.15 4.57
CA ALA A 37 -21.89 -4.43 5.34
C ALA A 37 -21.82 -4.74 6.84
N ARG A 38 -21.61 -6.01 7.21
CA ARG A 38 -21.43 -6.42 8.61
C ARG A 38 -20.17 -5.82 9.24
N ALA A 39 -19.05 -5.80 8.50
CA ALA A 39 -17.81 -5.19 8.97
C ALA A 39 -17.97 -3.68 9.19
N LEU A 40 -18.63 -2.98 8.25
CA LEU A 40 -18.85 -1.54 8.33
C LEU A 40 -19.78 -1.13 9.47
N ALA A 41 -20.80 -1.93 9.78
CA ALA A 41 -21.67 -1.69 10.93
C ALA A 41 -20.92 -1.70 12.27
N GLN A 42 -19.74 -2.32 12.33
CA GLN A 42 -18.90 -2.42 13.52
C GLN A 42 -17.70 -1.45 13.47
N THR A 43 -17.47 -0.80 12.32
CA THR A 43 -16.33 0.08 12.09
C THR A 43 -16.55 1.43 12.77
N GLN A 44 -15.59 1.82 13.62
CA GLN A 44 -15.53 3.19 14.14
C GLN A 44 -14.85 4.11 13.12
N ALA A 45 -15.33 5.35 13.02
CA ALA A 45 -14.72 6.36 12.16
C ALA A 45 -13.22 6.52 12.49
N ALA A 46 -12.37 6.56 11.46
CA ALA A 46 -10.94 6.75 11.64
C ALA A 46 -10.64 8.25 11.82
N ASP A 47 -9.73 8.56 12.76
CA ASP A 47 -9.23 9.94 12.90
C ASP A 47 -8.16 10.20 11.85
N ALA A 48 -8.56 10.93 10.81
CA ALA A 48 -7.66 11.34 9.74
C ALA A 48 -6.47 12.18 10.27
N ALA A 49 -6.57 12.84 11.45
CA ALA A 49 -5.44 13.58 12.06
C ALA A 49 -4.21 12.70 12.35
N THR A 50 -4.36 11.37 12.35
CA THR A 50 -3.22 10.43 12.43
C THR A 50 -2.24 10.63 11.26
N LEU A 51 -2.73 10.98 10.06
CA LEU A 51 -1.88 11.20 8.89
C LEU A 51 -1.11 12.52 8.93
N ASP A 52 -1.57 13.51 9.71
CA ASP A 52 -0.85 14.77 9.90
C ASP A 52 0.46 14.58 10.70
N ARG A 53 0.61 13.44 11.39
CA ARG A 53 1.79 13.07 12.18
C ARG A 53 2.85 12.37 11.35
N LEU A 54 2.58 12.05 10.08
CA LEU A 54 3.53 11.35 9.24
C LEU A 54 4.74 12.25 8.90
N PRO A 55 5.95 11.69 8.81
CA PRO A 55 7.16 12.46 8.51
C PRO A 55 7.11 13.21 7.17
N GLU A 56 7.83 14.32 7.10
CA GLU A 56 8.07 15.08 5.86
C GLU A 56 8.82 14.27 4.80
N GLY A 57 8.61 14.63 3.53
CA GLY A 57 9.29 14.01 2.38
C GLY A 57 8.68 12.69 1.91
N LEU A 58 7.60 12.23 2.56
CA LEU A 58 6.82 11.06 2.13
C LEU A 58 5.75 11.51 1.13
N MET A 59 5.62 10.75 0.05
CA MET A 59 4.80 11.06 -1.13
C MET A 59 3.62 10.10 -1.30
N PHE A 60 3.71 8.92 -0.71
CA PHE A 60 2.64 7.93 -0.65
C PHE A 60 2.26 7.73 0.78
N TYR A 61 1.03 8.01 1.15
CA TYR A 61 0.61 7.72 2.50
C TYR A 61 -0.86 7.38 2.54
N GLY A 62 -1.20 6.62 3.57
CA GLY A 62 -2.57 6.31 3.81
C GLY A 62 -2.79 5.58 5.09
N MET A 63 -4.07 5.42 5.39
CA MET A 63 -4.54 4.72 6.55
C MET A 63 -5.82 4.00 6.17
N LEU A 64 -5.99 2.80 6.69
CA LEU A 64 -7.21 2.03 6.57
C LEU A 64 -7.45 1.27 7.87
N ARG A 65 -8.71 1.23 8.31
CA ARG A 65 -9.13 0.30 9.37
C ARG A 65 -8.83 -1.13 8.93
N ALA A 66 -8.21 -1.94 9.78
CA ALA A 66 -7.78 -3.28 9.40
C ALA A 66 -8.96 -4.14 8.92
N GLU A 67 -10.13 -4.00 9.56
CA GLU A 67 -11.39 -4.65 9.21
C GLU A 67 -11.88 -4.37 7.78
N LEU A 68 -11.51 -3.22 7.20
CA LEU A 68 -11.95 -2.80 5.85
C LEU A 68 -11.03 -3.25 4.72
N GLY A 69 -9.81 -3.70 5.02
CA GLY A 69 -8.87 -4.08 3.97
C GLY A 69 -7.97 -5.24 4.33
N LEU A 70 -7.20 -5.10 5.42
CA LEU A 70 -6.20 -6.09 5.79
C LEU A 70 -6.82 -7.39 6.31
N GLU A 71 -7.79 -7.33 7.24
CA GLU A 71 -8.39 -8.53 7.81
C GLU A 71 -9.13 -9.42 6.80
N PRO A 72 -9.98 -8.88 5.89
CA PRO A 72 -10.63 -9.71 4.89
C PRO A 72 -9.61 -10.46 4.01
N PHE A 73 -8.52 -9.78 3.66
CA PHE A 73 -7.43 -10.40 2.90
C PHE A 73 -6.74 -11.51 3.69
N LEU A 74 -6.36 -11.26 4.95
CA LEU A 74 -5.72 -12.25 5.82
C LEU A 74 -6.63 -13.47 6.05
N ARG A 75 -7.93 -13.26 6.33
CA ARG A 75 -8.91 -14.34 6.55
C ARG A 75 -9.07 -15.21 5.31
N ARG A 76 -9.28 -14.58 4.14
CA ARG A 76 -9.40 -15.30 2.86
C ARG A 76 -8.13 -16.08 2.57
N TYR A 77 -6.98 -15.43 2.68
CA TYR A 77 -5.69 -16.04 2.38
C TYR A 77 -5.42 -17.25 3.29
N HIS A 78 -5.67 -17.11 4.58
CA HIS A 78 -5.62 -18.20 5.55
C HIS A 78 -6.54 -19.38 5.18
N GLN A 79 -7.81 -19.09 4.82
CA GLN A 79 -8.79 -20.11 4.44
C GLN A 79 -8.42 -20.84 3.15
N VAL A 80 -8.05 -20.09 2.10
CA VAL A 80 -7.72 -20.63 0.77
C VAL A 80 -6.53 -21.58 0.86
N ILE A 81 -5.47 -21.20 1.57
CA ILE A 81 -4.28 -22.06 1.71
C ILE A 81 -4.59 -23.29 2.55
N ARG A 82 -5.37 -23.16 3.63
CA ARG A 82 -5.79 -24.33 4.40
C ARG A 82 -6.60 -25.32 3.57
N GLN A 83 -7.48 -24.83 2.68
CA GLN A 83 -8.27 -25.67 1.78
C GLN A 83 -7.43 -26.28 0.64
N ALA A 84 -6.35 -25.62 0.22
CA ALA A 84 -5.42 -26.12 -0.79
C ALA A 84 -4.43 -27.19 -0.27
N GLN A 85 -4.39 -27.44 1.05
CA GLN A 85 -3.48 -28.41 1.65
C GLN A 85 -3.63 -29.80 1.00
N GLY A 86 -2.57 -30.22 0.28
CA GLY A 86 -2.48 -31.50 -0.44
C GLY A 86 -2.41 -31.38 -1.96
N ARG A 87 -2.69 -30.21 -2.55
CA ARG A 87 -2.64 -29.99 -4.01
C ARG A 87 -1.43 -29.18 -4.50
N LEU A 88 -0.66 -28.64 -3.57
CA LEU A 88 0.46 -27.76 -3.87
C LEU A 88 1.77 -28.54 -3.97
N PRO A 89 2.69 -28.17 -4.89
CA PRO A 89 4.05 -28.69 -4.89
C PRO A 89 4.72 -28.50 -3.53
N ALA A 90 5.56 -29.46 -3.10
CA ALA A 90 6.13 -29.49 -1.75
C ALA A 90 6.87 -28.20 -1.35
N LYS A 91 7.56 -27.55 -2.29
CA LYS A 91 8.31 -26.30 -2.05
C LYS A 91 7.35 -25.11 -1.81
N SER A 92 6.32 -24.97 -2.66
CA SER A 92 5.27 -23.95 -2.49
C SER A 92 4.45 -24.18 -1.21
N ALA A 93 4.21 -25.44 -0.85
CA ALA A 93 3.43 -25.80 0.33
C ALA A 93 4.06 -25.31 1.64
N GLN A 94 5.38 -25.19 1.74
CA GLN A 94 6.03 -24.70 2.97
C GLN A 94 5.87 -23.18 3.14
N LEU A 95 6.17 -22.40 2.09
CA LEU A 95 6.01 -20.94 2.14
C LEU A 95 4.54 -20.55 2.31
N GLU A 96 3.63 -21.22 1.61
CA GLU A 96 2.19 -20.95 1.74
C GLU A 96 1.68 -21.28 3.14
N ARG A 97 2.11 -22.39 3.75
CA ARG A 97 1.79 -22.69 5.16
C ARG A 97 2.29 -21.58 6.09
N LEU A 98 3.53 -21.14 5.92
CA LEU A 98 4.09 -20.06 6.72
C LEU A 98 3.31 -18.76 6.56
N LEU A 99 2.92 -18.39 5.34
CA LEU A 99 2.11 -17.20 5.07
C LEU A 99 0.70 -17.33 5.68
N ALA A 100 0.08 -18.51 5.62
CA ALA A 100 -1.23 -18.76 6.24
C ALA A 100 -1.18 -18.75 7.77
N ASP A 101 -0.13 -19.29 8.38
CA ASP A 101 0.11 -19.24 9.83
C ASP A 101 0.42 -17.81 10.27
N THR A 102 1.17 -17.05 9.48
CA THR A 102 1.43 -15.62 9.71
C THR A 102 0.13 -14.83 9.65
N ALA A 103 -0.72 -15.08 8.65
CA ALA A 103 -2.02 -14.44 8.53
C ALA A 103 -2.92 -14.75 9.75
N SER A 104 -2.93 -15.99 10.24
CA SER A 104 -3.65 -16.36 11.46
C SER A 104 -3.16 -15.58 12.67
N LYS A 105 -1.84 -15.54 12.90
CA LYS A 105 -1.24 -14.86 14.05
C LYS A 105 -1.45 -13.34 13.99
N LEU A 106 -1.44 -12.77 12.79
CA LEU A 106 -1.79 -11.37 12.57
C LEU A 106 -3.25 -11.10 12.94
N LEU A 107 -4.19 -11.97 12.57
CA LEU A 107 -5.59 -11.86 13.00
C LEU A 107 -5.73 -12.00 14.54
N ASP A 108 -5.01 -12.94 15.15
CA ASP A 108 -5.00 -13.15 16.61
C ASP A 108 -4.41 -11.97 17.40
N SER A 109 -3.64 -11.13 16.73
CA SER A 109 -3.09 -9.88 17.30
C SER A 109 -4.13 -8.77 17.46
N GLN A 110 -5.34 -8.97 16.91
CA GLN A 110 -6.43 -8.00 16.88
C GLN A 110 -6.00 -6.66 16.27
N LEU A 111 -5.75 -6.72 14.95
CA LEU A 111 -5.36 -5.56 14.15
C LEU A 111 -6.46 -4.51 14.17
N GLN A 112 -6.08 -3.26 14.37
CA GLN A 112 -6.98 -2.12 14.41
C GLN A 112 -6.87 -1.28 13.15
N ARG A 113 -5.64 -0.91 12.78
CA ARG A 113 -5.34 -0.02 11.66
C ARG A 113 -4.07 -0.44 10.95
N LEU A 114 -4.08 -0.25 9.63
CA LEU A 114 -2.91 -0.23 8.77
C LEU A 114 -2.65 1.22 8.39
N ILE A 115 -1.46 1.74 8.68
CA ILE A 115 -1.00 3.05 8.26
C ILE A 115 0.26 2.82 7.42
N TRP A 116 0.41 3.55 6.33
CA TRP A 116 1.63 3.51 5.52
C TRP A 116 2.02 4.90 5.08
N ALA A 117 3.33 5.10 4.91
CA ALA A 117 3.88 6.36 4.44
C ALA A 117 5.26 6.10 3.81
N PHE A 118 5.49 6.50 2.56
CA PHE A 118 6.70 6.23 1.80
C PHE A 118 7.12 7.40 0.90
N ASP A 119 8.41 7.56 0.67
CA ASP A 119 8.96 8.43 -0.38
C ASP A 119 8.91 7.74 -1.77
N LEU A 120 9.42 8.42 -2.82
CA LEU A 120 9.49 7.88 -4.19
C LEU A 120 10.39 6.64 -4.32
N ARG A 121 11.23 6.38 -3.33
CA ARG A 121 12.11 5.20 -3.28
C ARG A 121 11.52 4.09 -2.41
N PHE A 122 10.23 4.17 -2.09
CA PHE A 122 9.53 3.24 -1.19
C PHE A 122 10.16 3.14 0.21
N ARG A 123 10.94 4.14 0.61
CA ARG A 123 11.50 4.24 1.95
C ARG A 123 10.51 4.97 2.83
N GLY A 124 10.28 4.48 4.04
CA GLY A 124 9.28 5.05 4.93
C GLY A 124 8.86 4.06 6.01
N VAL A 125 7.57 4.08 6.36
CA VAL A 125 7.03 3.30 7.47
C VAL A 125 5.68 2.68 7.12
N VAL A 126 5.51 1.41 7.51
CA VAL A 126 4.21 0.75 7.66
C VAL A 126 3.98 0.47 9.13
N ILE A 127 2.79 0.77 9.61
CA ILE A 127 2.38 0.61 11.00
C ILE A 127 1.14 -0.27 11.03
N LEU A 128 1.24 -1.37 11.77
CA LEU A 128 0.14 -2.25 12.10
C LEU A 128 -0.21 -2.02 13.56
N GLU A 129 -1.23 -1.21 13.81
CA GLU A 129 -1.74 -1.06 15.16
C GLU A 129 -2.50 -2.33 15.55
N ALA A 130 -2.16 -2.89 16.70
CA ALA A 130 -2.66 -4.17 17.16
C ALA A 130 -2.79 -4.14 18.68
N GLN A 131 -3.72 -4.89 19.25
CA GLN A 131 -3.78 -5.04 20.71
C GLN A 131 -2.63 -5.89 21.25
N LYS A 132 -2.05 -6.76 20.41
CA LYS A 132 -0.89 -7.60 20.76
C LYS A 132 0.26 -7.42 19.75
N PRO A 133 0.95 -6.26 19.74
CA PRO A 133 1.99 -5.95 18.76
C PRO A 133 3.15 -6.96 18.74
N GLU A 134 3.58 -7.45 19.90
CA GLU A 134 4.66 -8.44 19.96
C GLU A 134 4.31 -9.74 19.25
N VAL A 135 3.04 -10.18 19.30
CA VAL A 135 2.57 -11.37 18.58
C VAL A 135 2.66 -11.15 17.07
N ALA A 136 2.24 -9.96 16.60
CA ALA A 136 2.33 -9.59 15.20
C ALA A 136 3.79 -9.51 14.71
N ARG A 137 4.70 -8.90 15.50
CA ARG A 137 6.14 -8.84 15.18
C ARG A 137 6.75 -10.23 15.11
N GLN A 138 6.47 -11.10 16.09
CA GLN A 138 6.97 -12.47 16.12
C GLN A 138 6.45 -13.31 14.95
N ALA A 139 5.24 -13.02 14.46
CA ALA A 139 4.69 -13.67 13.27
C ALA A 139 5.35 -13.19 11.97
N LEU A 140 5.62 -11.88 11.86
CA LEU A 140 6.14 -11.27 10.63
C LEU A 140 7.60 -11.63 10.36
N LEU A 141 8.46 -11.67 11.38
CA LEU A 141 9.90 -11.85 11.17
C LEU A 141 10.27 -13.14 10.43
N PRO A 142 9.80 -14.34 10.84
CA PRO A 142 10.12 -15.57 10.12
C PRO A 142 9.55 -15.58 8.70
N CYS A 143 8.39 -14.95 8.51
CA CYS A 143 7.75 -14.83 7.20
C CYS A 143 8.57 -13.96 6.24
N LEU A 144 9.03 -12.80 6.71
CA LEU A 144 9.88 -11.89 5.92
C LEU A 144 11.19 -12.56 5.55
N GLU A 145 11.81 -13.28 6.50
CA GLU A 145 13.04 -14.02 6.23
C GLU A 145 12.85 -15.08 5.15
N ALA A 146 11.79 -15.89 5.24
CA ALA A 146 11.49 -16.93 4.26
C ALA A 146 11.20 -16.35 2.87
N LEU A 147 10.40 -15.27 2.80
CA LEU A 147 10.09 -14.59 1.54
C LEU A 147 11.36 -14.05 0.86
N LEU A 148 12.24 -13.40 1.62
CA LEU A 148 13.48 -12.86 1.07
C LEU A 148 14.47 -13.97 0.68
N ARG A 149 14.47 -15.08 1.42
CA ARG A 149 15.26 -16.26 1.07
C ARG A 149 14.81 -16.88 -0.24
N ASP A 150 13.50 -17.04 -0.42
CA ASP A 150 12.95 -17.61 -1.65
C ASP A 150 13.18 -16.66 -2.84
N LEU A 151 13.05 -15.34 -2.63
CA LEU A 151 13.40 -14.34 -3.64
C LEU A 151 14.88 -14.45 -4.05
N ALA A 152 15.79 -14.56 -3.08
CA ALA A 152 17.22 -14.71 -3.35
C ALA A 152 17.56 -16.02 -4.07
N GLN A 153 16.82 -17.10 -3.82
CA GLN A 153 16.97 -18.37 -4.55
C GLN A 153 16.42 -18.32 -5.97
N ALA A 154 15.36 -17.54 -6.21
CA ALA A 154 14.75 -17.38 -7.53
C ALA A 154 15.57 -16.44 -8.44
N ALA A 155 16.31 -15.50 -7.84
CA ALA A 155 17.20 -14.61 -8.57
C ALA A 155 18.44 -15.36 -9.12
N PRO A 156 19.09 -14.84 -10.17
CA PRO A 156 20.38 -15.38 -10.62
C PRO A 156 21.40 -15.40 -9.47
N LYS A 157 22.35 -16.34 -9.53
CA LYS A 157 23.30 -16.58 -8.44
C LYS A 157 24.05 -15.28 -8.07
N ASN A 158 24.01 -14.95 -6.78
CA ASN A 158 24.59 -13.75 -6.15
C ASN A 158 23.94 -12.41 -6.53
N THR A 159 22.80 -12.39 -7.23
CA THR A 159 22.09 -11.15 -7.57
C THR A 159 21.44 -10.50 -6.34
N VAL A 160 20.99 -11.31 -5.38
CA VAL A 160 20.35 -10.82 -4.16
C VAL A 160 21.00 -11.49 -2.96
N GLN A 161 21.44 -10.68 -1.99
CA GLN A 161 21.93 -11.14 -0.71
C GLN A 161 21.08 -10.49 0.39
N PHE A 162 20.83 -11.21 1.47
CA PHE A 162 20.13 -10.61 2.61
C PHE A 162 20.63 -11.19 3.92
N GLN A 163 20.48 -10.41 4.98
CA GLN A 163 20.85 -10.78 6.34
C GLN A 163 19.75 -10.34 7.30
N LEU A 164 19.19 -11.29 8.06
CA LEU A 164 18.30 -11.00 9.19
C LEU A 164 19.10 -10.97 10.50
N GLN A 165 18.86 -9.93 11.29
CA GLN A 165 19.33 -9.76 12.66
C GLN A 165 18.11 -9.55 13.56
N ALA A 166 17.61 -10.63 14.17
CA ALA A 166 16.36 -10.59 14.94
C ALA A 166 16.41 -9.67 16.18
N ASN A 167 17.60 -9.35 16.70
CA ASN A 167 17.81 -8.41 17.82
C ASN A 167 18.98 -7.49 17.51
N ALA A 168 18.84 -6.66 16.48
CA ALA A 168 19.89 -5.78 15.98
C ALA A 168 20.24 -4.62 16.93
N GLY A 169 19.47 -4.45 18.00
CA GLY A 169 19.68 -3.44 19.03
C GLY A 169 18.38 -2.72 19.37
N LYS A 170 18.49 -1.44 19.74
CA LYS A 170 17.36 -0.59 20.08
C LYS A 170 17.19 0.57 19.10
N ILE A 171 15.94 0.91 18.79
CA ILE A 171 15.51 2.14 18.13
C ILE A 171 14.57 2.85 19.09
N LEU A 172 14.88 4.08 19.51
CA LEU A 172 14.12 4.82 20.54
C LEU A 172 13.78 3.95 21.76
N ASP A 173 14.81 3.26 22.29
CA ASP A 173 14.73 2.35 23.44
C ASP A 173 13.80 1.12 23.28
N ARG A 174 13.37 0.80 22.06
CA ARG A 174 12.61 -0.41 21.73
C ARG A 174 13.45 -1.43 21.00
N ASP A 175 13.29 -2.70 21.34
CA ASP A 175 14.00 -3.78 20.68
C ASP A 175 13.62 -3.86 19.20
N ALA A 176 14.64 -3.85 18.35
CA ALA A 176 14.50 -3.81 16.90
C ALA A 176 15.19 -5.00 16.26
N SER A 177 14.51 -5.58 15.27
CA SER A 177 15.10 -6.49 14.31
C SER A 177 15.49 -5.71 13.06
N ARG A 178 16.56 -6.13 12.39
CA ARG A 178 17.05 -5.52 11.16
C ARG A 178 17.12 -6.57 10.07
N ILE A 179 16.69 -6.22 8.87
CA ILE A 179 16.87 -7.02 7.67
C ILE A 179 17.62 -6.14 6.68
N ASP A 180 18.83 -6.53 6.32
CA ASP A 180 19.58 -5.91 5.24
C ASP A 180 19.39 -6.72 3.98
N LEU A 181 19.11 -6.03 2.87
CA LEU A 181 18.97 -6.59 1.54
C LEU A 181 19.94 -5.84 0.61
N GLU A 182 20.76 -6.59 -0.11
CA GLU A 182 21.68 -6.09 -1.12
C GLU A 182 21.33 -6.70 -2.48
N ILE A 183 21.23 -5.85 -3.51
CA ILE A 183 20.86 -6.23 -4.87
C ILE A 183 21.97 -5.81 -5.83
N GLU A 184 22.60 -6.79 -6.47
CA GLU A 184 23.55 -6.62 -7.56
C GLU A 184 22.80 -6.50 -8.90
N TRP A 185 22.42 -5.27 -9.25
CA TRP A 185 21.67 -4.99 -10.49
C TRP A 185 22.41 -5.39 -11.77
N GLY A 186 23.75 -5.23 -11.83
CA GLY A 186 24.55 -5.46 -13.05
C GLY A 186 24.59 -6.90 -13.59
N ARG A 187 23.90 -7.85 -12.95
CA ARG A 187 23.68 -9.22 -13.46
C ARG A 187 22.30 -9.42 -14.10
N LEU A 188 21.36 -8.49 -13.92
CA LEU A 188 20.00 -8.55 -14.46
C LEU A 188 19.94 -8.04 -15.91
N ALA A 189 20.70 -6.98 -16.26
CA ALA A 189 20.81 -6.49 -17.65
C ALA A 189 21.31 -7.54 -18.66
N GLY A 190 22.17 -8.46 -18.23
CA GLY A 190 22.78 -9.47 -19.11
C GLY A 190 21.81 -10.51 -19.68
N VAL A 191 20.57 -10.59 -19.17
CA VAL A 191 19.59 -11.62 -19.57
C VAL A 191 18.54 -11.09 -20.57
N HIS A 192 18.34 -9.77 -20.68
CA HIS A 192 17.20 -9.20 -21.42
C HIS A 192 17.51 -8.11 -22.47
N GLY A 193 18.78 -7.82 -22.78
CA GLY A 193 19.18 -6.90 -23.86
C GLY A 193 18.94 -5.41 -23.52
N HIS A 194 19.28 -4.48 -24.43
CA HIS A 194 19.38 -3.03 -24.19
C HIS A 194 18.15 -2.31 -23.58
N ALA A 195 16.94 -2.89 -23.63
CA ALA A 195 15.78 -2.37 -22.91
C ALA A 195 15.91 -2.54 -21.38
N SER A 196 16.70 -3.52 -20.95
CA SER A 196 16.97 -3.85 -19.56
C SER A 196 17.88 -2.82 -18.87
N ASP A 197 18.70 -2.03 -19.58
CA ASP A 197 19.60 -1.05 -18.93
C ASP A 197 18.82 0.14 -18.37
N ALA A 198 17.78 0.58 -19.09
CA ALA A 198 16.90 1.66 -18.65
C ALA A 198 15.96 1.20 -17.53
N GLU A 199 15.43 -0.02 -17.63
CA GLU A 199 14.64 -0.64 -16.56
C GLU A 199 15.50 -0.88 -15.32
N GLU A 200 16.73 -1.37 -15.49
CA GLU A 200 17.70 -1.52 -14.40
C GLU A 200 18.04 -0.17 -13.77
N ALA A 201 18.34 0.86 -14.56
CA ALA A 201 18.61 2.20 -14.04
C ALA A 201 17.41 2.77 -13.28
N PHE A 202 16.19 2.51 -13.76
CA PHE A 202 14.94 2.90 -13.10
C PHE A 202 14.72 2.13 -11.79
N LEU A 203 14.84 0.80 -11.79
CA LEU A 203 14.71 -0.04 -10.60
C LEU A 203 15.79 0.28 -9.57
N ARG A 204 17.03 0.53 -10.01
CA ARG A 204 18.12 0.99 -9.16
C ARG A 204 17.85 2.38 -8.58
N HIS A 205 17.22 3.27 -9.35
CA HIS A 205 16.81 4.59 -8.85
C HIS A 205 15.72 4.47 -7.78
N LEU A 206 14.75 3.57 -7.97
CA LEU A 206 13.64 3.35 -7.05
C LEU A 206 14.07 2.59 -5.78
N PHE A 207 14.76 1.46 -5.93
CA PHE A 207 15.02 0.52 -4.84
C PHE A 207 16.45 0.59 -4.28
N GLY A 208 17.35 1.30 -4.96
CA GLY A 208 18.77 1.36 -4.58
C GLY A 208 19.48 0.02 -4.74
N THR A 209 20.75 -0.06 -4.34
CA THR A 209 21.53 -1.32 -4.26
C THR A 209 21.44 -1.97 -2.89
N GLN A 210 21.07 -1.20 -1.87
CA GLN A 210 21.00 -1.64 -0.49
C GLN A 210 19.72 -1.11 0.14
N TRP A 211 19.05 -1.97 0.88
CA TRP A 211 17.79 -1.68 1.52
C TRP A 211 17.80 -2.24 2.93
N THR A 212 17.45 -1.41 3.91
CA THR A 212 17.36 -1.85 5.29
C THR A 212 15.93 -1.71 5.79
N LEU A 213 15.38 -2.83 6.25
CA LEU A 213 14.12 -2.89 6.97
C LEU A 213 14.38 -3.04 8.46
N TRP A 214 13.75 -2.19 9.26
CA TRP A 214 13.70 -2.30 10.70
C TRP A 214 12.31 -2.75 11.13
N VAL A 215 12.25 -3.78 11.96
CA VAL A 215 10.99 -4.31 12.49
C VAL A 215 11.01 -4.23 14.01
N LEU A 216 10.13 -3.42 14.56
CA LEU A 216 10.00 -3.22 16.00
C LEU A 216 8.54 -3.28 16.41
N ALA A 217 8.31 -3.54 17.69
CA ALA A 217 6.99 -3.46 18.30
C ALA A 217 7.08 -2.62 19.56
N ASP A 218 5.97 -1.96 19.89
CA ASP A 218 5.78 -1.25 21.14
C ASP A 218 4.34 -1.46 21.64
N GLU A 219 3.92 -0.66 22.63
CA GLU A 219 2.56 -0.70 23.17
C GLU A 219 1.45 -0.26 22.21
N ARG A 220 1.78 0.42 21.10
CA ARG A 220 0.83 0.96 20.10
C ARG A 220 0.70 0.06 18.88
N GLY A 221 1.77 -0.60 18.45
CA GLY A 221 1.74 -1.36 17.20
C GLY A 221 3.08 -1.97 16.78
N VAL A 222 3.06 -2.62 15.63
CA VAL A 222 4.26 -3.09 14.93
C VAL A 222 4.63 -2.09 13.86
N PHE A 223 5.91 -1.74 13.78
CA PHE A 223 6.45 -0.82 12.79
C PHE A 223 7.42 -1.57 11.91
N LEU A 224 7.18 -1.46 10.61
CA LEU A 224 8.06 -1.92 9.53
C LEU A 224 8.63 -0.66 8.88
N ILE A 225 9.88 -0.33 9.17
CA ILE A 225 10.52 0.91 8.74
C ILE A 225 11.58 0.60 7.70
N SER A 226 11.38 1.10 6.49
CA SER A 226 12.32 0.97 5.38
C SER A 226 13.20 2.21 5.27
N ALA A 227 14.41 2.19 5.82
CA ALA A 227 15.28 3.36 5.92
C ALA A 227 16.68 3.08 5.38
N ARG A 228 17.44 4.13 5.06
CA ARG A 228 18.86 4.03 4.65
C ARG A 228 19.74 3.59 5.81
N ASP A 229 19.46 4.09 7.01
CA ASP A 229 20.22 3.81 8.22
C ASP A 229 19.33 3.91 9.48
N ARG A 230 19.93 3.61 10.63
CA ARG A 230 19.26 3.67 11.93
C ARG A 230 18.77 5.08 12.29
N ASN A 231 19.54 6.12 11.96
CA ASN A 231 19.20 7.50 12.32
C ASN A 231 17.97 7.98 11.54
N GLU A 232 17.87 7.62 10.25
CA GLU A 232 16.68 7.88 9.44
C GLU A 232 15.45 7.15 10.00
N ALA A 233 15.60 5.89 10.41
CA ALA A 233 14.52 5.13 11.05
C ALA A 233 14.07 5.75 12.38
N GLU A 234 15.01 6.12 13.25
CA GLU A 234 14.74 6.79 14.53
C GLU A 234 14.02 8.12 14.32
N ARG A 235 14.45 8.92 13.33
CA ARG A 235 13.82 10.20 13.00
C ARG A 235 12.37 10.01 12.55
N TRP A 236 12.07 9.07 11.66
CA TRP A 236 10.68 8.85 11.23
C TRP A 236 9.80 8.33 12.35
N LEU A 237 10.29 7.39 13.16
CA LEU A 237 9.53 6.87 14.29
C LEU A 237 9.29 7.95 15.35
N LYS A 238 10.30 8.79 15.62
CA LYS A 238 10.19 9.91 16.55
C LYS A 238 9.14 10.91 16.08
N ASN A 239 9.19 11.34 14.81
CA ASN A 239 8.22 12.26 14.23
C ASN A 239 6.78 11.73 14.33
N TYR A 240 6.58 10.46 13.99
CA TYR A 240 5.27 9.81 14.13
C TYR A 240 4.75 9.81 15.58
N ARG A 241 5.64 9.49 16.53
CA ARG A 241 5.28 9.37 17.96
C ARG A 241 5.03 10.70 18.64
N ASP A 242 5.90 11.66 18.40
CA ASP A 242 5.86 12.99 19.00
C ASP A 242 4.69 13.81 18.45
N GLY A 243 4.06 13.35 17.36
CA GLY A 243 2.91 14.02 16.75
C GLY A 243 3.27 15.42 16.25
N VAL A 244 4.56 15.65 15.97
CA VAL A 244 5.05 16.91 15.44
C VAL A 244 4.46 17.06 14.05
N VAL A 245 3.39 17.85 13.98
CA VAL A 245 2.81 18.27 12.71
C VAL A 245 3.86 19.16 12.04
N SER A 246 4.47 18.62 11.00
CA SER A 246 5.24 19.39 10.03
C SER A 246 4.45 20.62 9.56
N ALA A 247 5.06 21.80 9.63
CA ALA A 247 4.46 23.04 9.10
C ALA A 247 4.21 22.96 7.57
N ASP A 248 4.89 22.06 6.87
CA ASP A 248 4.80 21.85 5.42
C ASP A 248 3.74 20.81 5.00
N ASN A 249 2.98 20.25 5.94
CA ASN A 249 1.80 19.43 5.63
C ASN A 249 0.58 20.25 5.19
N ALA A 250 0.73 21.55 4.90
CA ALA A 250 -0.35 22.40 4.37
C ALA A 250 -0.92 21.83 3.05
N THR A 251 -0.08 21.20 2.23
CA THR A 251 -0.47 20.53 0.97
C THR A 251 -1.31 19.28 1.24
N LEU A 252 -0.88 18.41 2.16
CA LEU A 252 -1.70 17.28 2.64
C LEU A 252 -3.05 17.76 3.15
N ARG A 253 -3.04 18.76 4.03
CA ARG A 253 -4.25 19.31 4.63
C ARG A 253 -5.17 19.93 3.59
N SER A 254 -4.64 20.65 2.60
CA SER A 254 -5.43 21.25 1.52
C SER A 254 -6.02 20.20 0.57
N HIS A 255 -5.35 19.06 0.37
CA HIS A 255 -5.85 17.94 -0.43
C HIS A 255 -6.82 17.03 0.32
N ARG A 256 -6.70 16.96 1.66
CA ARG A 256 -7.63 16.25 2.54
C ARG A 256 -8.91 16.99 2.83
N ARG A 257 -8.82 18.30 3.03
CA ARG A 257 -9.95 19.14 3.45
C ARG A 257 -11.21 18.95 2.59
N PRO A 258 -11.13 18.74 1.26
CA PRO A 258 -12.30 18.46 0.42
C PRO A 258 -12.98 17.13 0.74
N LEU A 259 -12.24 16.10 1.18
CA LEU A 259 -12.74 14.75 1.45
C LEU A 259 -13.44 14.62 2.83
N GLY A 260 -13.34 15.65 3.68
CA GLY A 260 -13.99 15.72 5.01
C GLY A 260 -13.26 14.95 6.12
N ASP A 261 -13.65 15.23 7.38
CA ASP A 261 -13.01 14.66 8.57
C ASP A 261 -13.51 13.25 8.93
N SER A 262 -14.56 12.75 8.26
CA SER A 262 -15.23 11.49 8.57
C SER A 262 -14.73 10.29 7.76
N LEU A 263 -13.51 10.34 7.22
CA LEU A 263 -12.97 9.28 6.38
C LEU A 263 -12.55 8.06 7.22
N HIS A 264 -12.87 6.87 6.72
CA HIS A 264 -12.49 5.57 7.27
C HIS A 264 -11.19 5.04 6.66
N GLY A 265 -10.81 5.58 5.49
CA GLY A 265 -9.50 5.41 4.90
C GLY A 265 -9.14 6.56 3.97
N LEU A 266 -7.86 6.86 3.89
CA LEU A 266 -7.31 7.85 2.96
C LEU A 266 -6.09 7.23 2.30
N ALA A 267 -5.96 7.35 0.99
CA ALA A 267 -4.72 7.16 0.27
C ALA A 267 -4.42 8.43 -0.52
N VAL A 268 -3.24 9.00 -0.37
CA VAL A 268 -2.77 10.08 -1.23
C VAL A 268 -1.55 9.60 -1.97
N LEU A 269 -1.57 9.84 -3.28
CA LEU A 269 -0.55 9.41 -4.19
C LEU A 269 -0.07 10.63 -4.98
N GLN A 270 1.24 10.87 -4.93
CA GLN A 270 1.93 11.90 -5.70
C GLN A 270 2.94 11.20 -6.62
N PHE A 271 2.72 11.26 -7.92
CA PHE A 271 3.65 10.68 -8.89
C PHE A 271 3.97 11.66 -10.03
N ASN A 272 5.25 11.85 -10.29
CA ASN A 272 5.72 12.36 -11.58
C ASN A 272 5.80 11.19 -12.56
N GLY A 273 5.05 11.22 -13.66
CA GLY A 273 5.23 10.28 -14.79
C GLY A 273 4.75 8.83 -14.62
N PHE A 274 4.48 8.34 -13.41
CA PHE A 274 3.95 6.98 -13.16
C PHE A 274 2.63 6.69 -13.90
N TRP A 275 1.79 7.72 -14.05
CA TRP A 275 0.54 7.63 -14.78
C TRP A 275 0.71 7.13 -16.20
N ARG A 276 1.78 7.54 -16.86
CA ARG A 276 2.08 7.05 -18.19
C ARG A 276 2.31 5.55 -18.17
N HIS A 277 3.09 5.05 -17.22
CA HIS A 277 3.38 3.62 -17.10
C HIS A 277 2.17 2.77 -16.66
N VAL A 278 1.32 3.28 -15.76
CA VAL A 278 0.08 2.59 -15.36
C VAL A 278 -0.91 2.54 -16.51
N LEU A 279 -1.15 3.68 -17.18
CA LEU A 279 -2.05 3.76 -18.33
C LEU A 279 -1.54 2.90 -19.50
N GLU A 280 -0.22 2.89 -19.75
CA GLU A 280 0.41 1.99 -20.73
C GLU A 280 0.26 0.52 -20.31
N GLY A 281 0.29 0.21 -19.01
CA GLY A 281 0.05 -1.13 -18.47
C GLY A 281 -1.40 -1.59 -18.64
N VAL A 282 -2.36 -0.71 -18.36
CA VAL A 282 -3.79 -0.95 -18.58
C VAL A 282 -4.09 -1.12 -20.07
N GLU A 283 -3.53 -0.27 -20.93
CA GLU A 283 -3.60 -0.42 -22.40
C GLU A 283 -3.08 -1.78 -22.85
N LYS A 284 -1.90 -2.19 -22.37
CA LYS A 284 -1.33 -3.49 -22.69
C LYS A 284 -2.25 -4.63 -22.23
N ALA A 285 -2.80 -4.55 -21.02
CA ALA A 285 -3.71 -5.55 -20.49
C ALA A 285 -5.04 -5.63 -21.27
N ALA A 286 -5.62 -4.47 -21.63
CA ALA A 286 -6.85 -4.39 -22.41
C ALA A 286 -6.65 -4.91 -23.85
N ALA A 287 -5.54 -4.54 -24.48
CA ALA A 287 -5.15 -5.05 -25.80
C ALA A 287 -4.96 -6.58 -25.77
N MET A 288 -4.35 -7.13 -24.71
CA MET A 288 -4.23 -8.58 -24.52
C MET A 288 -5.59 -9.30 -24.37
N GLN A 289 -6.64 -8.59 -23.98
CA GLN A 289 -8.01 -9.11 -23.91
C GLN A 289 -8.85 -8.80 -25.17
N GLY A 290 -8.24 -8.24 -26.22
CA GLY A 290 -8.94 -7.92 -27.48
C GLY A 290 -9.85 -6.69 -27.41
N LEU A 291 -9.74 -5.88 -26.35
CA LEU A 291 -10.58 -4.70 -26.13
C LEU A 291 -10.10 -3.45 -26.88
N GLY A 292 -9.01 -3.57 -27.65
CA GLY A 292 -8.39 -2.47 -28.38
C GLY A 292 -7.70 -1.46 -27.46
N ASN A 293 -7.37 -0.29 -28.01
CA ASN A 293 -6.81 0.81 -27.24
C ASN A 293 -7.95 1.57 -26.57
N LEU A 294 -8.08 1.42 -25.25
CA LEU A 294 -9.12 2.05 -24.43
C LEU A 294 -8.75 3.49 -24.04
N ILE A 295 -7.46 3.83 -24.10
CA ILE A 295 -6.87 5.10 -23.64
C ILE A 295 -6.33 5.86 -24.85
N PRO A 296 -6.90 7.05 -25.17
CA PRO A 296 -6.39 7.91 -26.23
C PRO A 296 -4.91 8.29 -26.00
N ARG A 297 -4.10 8.37 -27.05
CA ARG A 297 -2.65 8.67 -26.93
C ARG A 297 -2.34 10.08 -26.41
N ASP A 298 -3.27 11.01 -26.55
CA ASP A 298 -3.25 12.35 -25.96
C ASP A 298 -3.76 12.35 -24.51
N ALA A 299 -4.22 11.21 -23.99
CA ALA A 299 -4.59 11.00 -22.59
C ALA A 299 -3.39 10.56 -21.71
N PHE A 300 -2.16 10.53 -22.22
CA PHE A 300 -0.98 10.36 -21.37
C PHE A 300 -0.53 11.74 -20.84
N PRO A 301 -0.37 11.93 -19.52
CA PRO A 301 0.08 13.21 -18.99
C PRO A 301 1.50 13.54 -19.47
N GLU A 302 1.71 14.80 -19.87
CA GLU A 302 3.04 15.40 -19.86
C GLU A 302 3.55 15.39 -18.41
N THR A 303 4.86 15.46 -18.22
CA THR A 303 5.65 15.17 -16.99
C THR A 303 5.27 15.93 -15.69
N LYS A 304 4.09 16.56 -15.61
CA LYS A 304 3.56 17.22 -14.43
C LYS A 304 3.21 16.22 -13.31
N PRO A 305 3.52 16.53 -12.05
CA PRO A 305 2.99 15.83 -10.89
C PRO A 305 1.47 15.96 -10.86
N ALA A 306 0.76 14.84 -10.88
CA ALA A 306 -0.65 14.82 -10.53
C ALA A 306 -0.80 14.33 -9.09
N PHE A 307 -1.54 15.10 -8.29
CA PHE A 307 -1.91 14.73 -6.93
C PHE A 307 -3.31 14.17 -6.95
N PHE A 308 -3.55 13.11 -6.18
CA PHE A 308 -4.91 12.69 -5.89
C PHE A 308 -5.03 12.14 -4.50
N SER A 309 -6.18 12.40 -3.90
CA SER A 309 -6.57 11.87 -2.60
C SER A 309 -7.78 10.98 -2.80
N LEU A 310 -7.69 9.73 -2.38
CA LEU A 310 -8.78 8.77 -2.35
C LEU A 310 -9.23 8.60 -0.90
N GLY A 311 -10.42 9.09 -0.59
CA GLY A 311 -11.11 8.85 0.67
C GLY A 311 -12.10 7.70 0.57
N VAL A 312 -12.25 6.93 1.64
CA VAL A 312 -13.31 5.94 1.83
C VAL A 312 -14.14 6.35 3.03
N ARG A 313 -15.47 6.36 2.90
CA ARG A 313 -16.40 6.66 3.98
C ARG A 313 -17.46 5.57 4.11
N ALA A 314 -17.61 5.01 5.30
CA ALA A 314 -18.75 4.17 5.64
C ALA A 314 -20.01 5.02 5.83
N LEU A 315 -21.10 4.60 5.20
CA LEU A 315 -22.45 5.15 5.35
C LEU A 315 -23.35 4.08 5.97
N SER A 316 -24.50 4.48 6.52
CA SER A 316 -25.46 3.57 7.16
C SER A 316 -25.94 2.42 6.26
N ASN A 317 -25.91 2.60 4.94
CA ASN A 317 -26.38 1.65 3.93
C ASN A 317 -25.35 1.41 2.80
N GLY A 318 -24.09 1.82 2.97
CA GLY A 318 -23.14 1.79 1.86
C GLY A 318 -21.72 2.24 2.17
N LEU A 319 -20.92 2.33 1.12
CA LEU A 319 -19.61 2.97 1.10
C LEU A 319 -19.64 4.14 0.13
N GLU A 320 -18.96 5.22 0.48
CA GLU A 320 -18.61 6.26 -0.48
C GLU A 320 -17.10 6.24 -0.69
N LEU A 321 -16.67 6.13 -1.93
CA LEU A 321 -15.30 6.36 -2.36
C LEU A 321 -15.27 7.73 -2.99
N GLU A 322 -14.38 8.60 -2.52
CA GLU A 322 -14.22 9.94 -3.08
C GLU A 322 -12.77 10.12 -3.53
N LEU A 323 -12.59 10.33 -4.84
CA LEU A 323 -11.33 10.78 -5.41
C LEU A 323 -11.37 12.29 -5.61
N TRP A 324 -10.37 12.98 -5.08
CA TRP A 324 -10.13 14.41 -5.29
C TRP A 324 -8.79 14.61 -5.98
N ALA A 325 -8.79 15.32 -7.10
CA ALA A 325 -7.60 15.64 -7.89
C ALA A 325 -7.50 17.17 -8.09
N PRO A 326 -6.71 17.87 -7.26
CA PRO A 326 -6.57 19.33 -7.28
C PRO A 326 -5.88 19.83 -8.56
N ASN A 327 -6.31 20.99 -9.07
CA ASN A 327 -5.71 21.67 -10.24
C ASN A 327 -5.66 20.84 -11.54
N GLU A 328 -6.35 19.70 -11.59
CA GLU A 328 -6.50 18.87 -12.79
C GLU A 328 -7.66 19.38 -13.67
N SER A 329 -7.55 19.14 -14.98
CA SER A 329 -8.47 19.54 -16.04
C SER A 329 -9.45 18.42 -16.44
N VAL A 330 -10.42 18.75 -17.30
CA VAL A 330 -11.41 17.79 -17.84
C VAL A 330 -10.78 16.65 -18.64
N SER A 331 -9.64 16.90 -19.30
CA SER A 331 -8.87 15.84 -19.98
C SER A 331 -8.26 14.85 -18.99
N GLU A 332 -7.88 15.33 -17.81
CA GLU A 332 -7.30 14.52 -16.73
C GLU A 332 -8.36 13.73 -15.94
N LEU A 333 -9.61 14.21 -15.87
CA LEU A 333 -10.78 13.45 -15.36
C LEU A 333 -10.98 12.12 -16.12
N ASN A 334 -10.88 12.11 -17.46
CA ASN A 334 -11.03 10.88 -18.24
C ASN A 334 -9.94 9.85 -17.91
N ARG A 335 -8.74 10.30 -17.54
CA ARG A 335 -7.60 9.44 -17.14
C ARG A 335 -7.80 8.86 -15.74
N LEU A 336 -8.31 9.67 -14.83
CA LEU A 336 -8.66 9.27 -13.46
C LEU A 336 -9.88 8.35 -13.43
N PHE A 337 -10.87 8.56 -14.30
CA PHE A 337 -12.07 7.74 -14.40
C PHE A 337 -11.74 6.29 -14.77
N ILE A 338 -10.83 6.08 -15.73
CA ILE A 338 -10.37 4.73 -16.11
C ILE A 338 -9.73 4.03 -14.90
N LEU A 339 -8.91 4.74 -14.12
CA LEU A 339 -8.27 4.16 -12.93
C LEU A 339 -9.23 3.93 -11.75
N VAL A 340 -10.17 4.85 -11.49
CA VAL A 340 -11.17 4.71 -10.41
C VAL A 340 -12.16 3.58 -10.75
N VAL A 341 -12.56 3.45 -12.01
CA VAL A 341 -13.54 2.43 -12.41
C VAL A 341 -12.89 1.08 -12.71
N HIS A 342 -11.63 1.00 -13.16
CA HIS A 342 -10.96 -0.29 -13.42
C HIS A 342 -9.98 -0.73 -12.33
N GLY A 343 -9.48 0.18 -11.50
CA GLY A 343 -8.53 -0.12 -10.43
C GLY A 343 -9.18 -0.43 -9.08
N LEU A 344 -10.39 0.11 -8.84
CA LEU A 344 -11.18 -0.24 -7.65
C LEU A 344 -12.05 -1.49 -7.85
N PHE A 345 -12.23 -1.99 -9.08
CA PHE A 345 -13.06 -3.15 -9.39
C PHE A 345 -12.25 -4.30 -10.00
#